data_AF-A0AAD9ZXY1-F1
#
_entry.id   AF-A0AAD9ZXY1-F1
#
_cell.length_a   1.000
_cell.length_b   1.000
_cell.length_c   1.000
_cell.angle_alpha   90.00
_cell.angle_beta   90.00
_cell.angle_gamma   90.00
#
_symmetry.space_group_name_H-M   'P 1'
#
loop_
_entity.id
_entity.type
_entity.pdbx_description
1 polymer ?
#
loop_
_entity_poly.entity_id
_entity_poly.type
_entity_poly.pdbx_seq_one_letter_code
_entity_poly.pdbx_strand_id
1 'polypeptide(L)'
;MANLRIWGQYKSEAEQFICSCIQKGNNSFKKTAGGLLWCLPWNNLQYSATASLVSAVYSKYLTDAKASLQCPGGVVQPSDLISLARSQADYVLGQNPKGMSYMVGFGLNYPTQAHHRGASIVSIKKDPKPRWDGDVVQEGRSEPECVGWGNSW
;
A
#
# COMPACT_ATOMS: atom_id res chain seq x y z
N MET A 1 -28.97 -18.32 -17.86
CA MET A 1 -28.82 -16.86 -18.08
C MET A 1 -28.39 -16.07 -16.84
N ALA A 2 -28.67 -16.53 -15.60
CA ALA A 2 -28.26 -15.82 -14.37
C ALA A 2 -26.73 -15.61 -14.22
N ASN A 3 -25.91 -16.59 -14.64
CA ASN A 3 -24.45 -16.52 -14.53
C ASN A 3 -23.82 -15.42 -15.40
N LEU A 4 -24.33 -15.14 -16.61
CA LEU A 4 -23.77 -14.05 -17.44
C LEU A 4 -23.98 -12.68 -16.78
N ARG A 5 -25.09 -12.50 -16.06
CA ARG A 5 -25.41 -11.24 -15.38
C ARG A 5 -24.50 -10.99 -14.18
N ILE A 6 -24.18 -12.03 -13.41
CA ILE A 6 -23.31 -11.88 -12.23
C ILE A 6 -21.84 -11.66 -12.61
N TRP A 7 -21.33 -12.37 -13.63
CA TRP A 7 -19.97 -12.13 -14.14
C TRP A 7 -19.80 -10.73 -14.73
N GLY A 8 -20.82 -10.20 -15.41
CA GLY A 8 -20.83 -8.82 -15.89
C GLY A 8 -20.77 -7.80 -14.76
N GLN A 9 -21.45 -8.05 -13.63
CA GLN A 9 -21.40 -7.21 -12.44
C GLN A 9 -20.00 -7.19 -11.82
N TYR A 10 -19.41 -8.36 -11.56
CA TYR A 10 -18.04 -8.44 -11.01
C TYR A 10 -17.02 -7.74 -11.91
N LYS A 11 -17.15 -7.91 -13.23
CA LYS A 11 -16.30 -7.20 -14.19
C LYS A 11 -16.48 -5.68 -14.06
N SER A 12 -17.71 -5.20 -14.07
CA SER A 12 -18.01 -3.77 -13.95
C SER A 12 -17.46 -3.16 -12.65
N GLU A 13 -17.61 -3.85 -11.52
CA GLU A 13 -17.10 -3.37 -10.23
C GLU A 13 -15.57 -3.32 -10.19
N ALA A 14 -14.91 -4.35 -10.73
CA ALA A 14 -13.45 -4.37 -10.85
C ALA A 14 -12.93 -3.25 -11.76
N GLU A 15 -13.57 -3.04 -12.91
CA GLU A 15 -13.23 -1.98 -13.85
C GLU A 15 -13.43 -0.59 -13.24
N GLN A 16 -14.52 -0.36 -12.49
CA GLN A 16 -14.74 0.89 -11.77
C GLN A 16 -13.66 1.15 -10.72
N PHE A 17 -13.27 0.14 -9.95
CA PHE A 17 -12.17 0.25 -8.99
C PHE A 17 -10.85 0.64 -9.68
N ILE A 18 -10.50 -0.04 -10.78
CA ILE A 18 -9.28 0.26 -11.56
C ILE A 18 -9.31 1.68 -12.13
N CYS A 19 -10.45 2.10 -12.70
CA CYS A 19 -10.64 3.46 -13.19
C CYS A 19 -10.41 4.51 -12.08
N SER A 20 -10.91 4.26 -10.87
CA SER A 20 -10.69 5.13 -9.72
C SER A 20 -9.22 5.17 -9.27
N CYS A 21 -8.48 4.05 -9.34
CA CYS A 21 -7.05 4.03 -9.04
C CYS A 21 -6.24 4.86 -10.04
N ILE A 22 -6.53 4.76 -11.34
CA ILE A 22 -5.78 5.46 -12.38
C ILE A 22 -6.22 6.91 -12.62
N GLN A 23 -7.04 7.47 -11.73
CA GLN A 23 -7.53 8.86 -11.84
C GLN A 23 -8.42 9.12 -13.06
N LYS A 24 -9.11 8.08 -13.56
CA LYS A 24 -10.09 8.20 -14.66
C LYS A 24 -11.51 7.75 -14.26
N GLY A 25 -11.75 7.50 -12.97
CA GLY A 25 -13.09 7.22 -12.44
C GLY A 25 -13.83 8.50 -12.02
N ASN A 26 -15.16 8.41 -11.87
CA ASN A 26 -15.98 9.53 -11.38
C ASN A 26 -15.59 9.97 -9.97
N ASN A 27 -15.23 9.02 -9.10
CA ASN A 27 -14.79 9.23 -7.72
C ASN A 27 -13.41 8.59 -7.53
N SER A 28 -12.39 9.17 -8.16
CA SER A 28 -11.04 8.64 -8.11
C SER A 28 -10.43 8.75 -6.71
N PHE A 29 -9.56 7.80 -6.34
CA PHE A 29 -8.87 7.83 -5.05
C PHE A 29 -7.94 9.04 -4.97
N LYS A 30 -7.76 9.61 -3.79
CA LYS A 30 -6.80 10.70 -3.61
C LYS A 30 -5.38 10.18 -3.85
N LYS A 31 -4.49 11.08 -4.24
CA LYS A 31 -3.05 10.83 -4.25
C LYS A 31 -2.34 11.82 -3.33
N THR A 32 -1.27 11.38 -2.69
CA THR A 32 -0.35 12.31 -2.03
C THR A 32 0.33 13.19 -3.08
N ALA A 33 0.94 14.31 -2.66
CA ALA A 33 1.74 15.14 -3.56
C ALA A 33 2.91 14.35 -4.20
N GLY A 34 3.39 13.29 -3.54
CA GLY A 34 4.42 12.39 -4.08
C GLY A 34 3.88 11.26 -4.97
N GLY A 35 2.56 11.18 -5.20
CA GLY A 35 1.96 10.23 -6.14
C GLY A 35 1.50 8.88 -5.55
N LEU A 36 1.61 8.67 -4.23
CA LEU A 36 1.07 7.48 -3.56
C LEU A 36 -0.46 7.52 -3.54
N LEU A 37 -1.12 6.41 -3.85
CA LEU A 37 -2.57 6.27 -3.66
C LEU A 37 -2.92 6.35 -2.17
N TRP A 38 -3.84 7.26 -1.85
CA TRP A 38 -4.30 7.55 -0.50
C TRP A 38 -5.80 7.28 -0.39
N CYS A 39 -6.15 6.08 0.08
CA CYS A 39 -7.52 5.59 0.14
C CYS A 39 -8.19 5.90 1.47
N LEU A 40 -7.47 5.73 2.58
CA LEU A 40 -7.99 5.91 3.94
C LEU A 40 -6.98 6.66 4.80
N PRO A 41 -7.33 7.14 6.00
CA PRO A 41 -6.35 7.82 6.87
C PRO A 41 -5.25 6.88 7.40
N TRP A 42 -5.50 5.55 7.40
CA TRP A 42 -4.60 4.54 7.96
C TRP A 42 -4.24 3.48 6.91
N ASN A 43 -3.02 2.95 6.98
CA ASN A 43 -2.56 1.78 6.24
C ASN A 43 -2.61 1.89 4.69
N ASN A 44 -2.31 3.05 4.14
CA ASN A 44 -2.37 3.29 2.68
C ASN A 44 -1.44 2.40 1.84
N LEU A 45 -0.31 1.94 2.41
CA LEU A 45 0.60 1.05 1.68
C LEU A 45 -0.03 -0.32 1.38
N GLN A 46 -0.91 -0.84 2.25
CA GLN A 46 -1.65 -2.07 1.98
C GLN A 46 -2.58 -1.91 0.77
N TYR A 47 -3.30 -0.79 0.70
CA TYR A 47 -4.19 -0.49 -0.42
C TYR A 47 -3.42 -0.22 -1.71
N SER A 48 -2.31 0.51 -1.63
CA SER A 48 -1.45 0.79 -2.77
C SER A 48 -0.85 -0.48 -3.34
N ALA A 49 -0.36 -1.39 -2.49
CA ALA A 49 0.15 -2.70 -2.92
C ALA A 49 -0.93 -3.54 -3.60
N THR A 50 -2.14 -3.60 -3.01
CA THR A 50 -3.28 -4.32 -3.58
C THR A 50 -3.69 -3.75 -4.93
N ALA A 51 -3.83 -2.42 -5.04
CA ALA A 51 -4.15 -1.73 -6.29
C ALA A 51 -3.09 -1.98 -7.37
N SER A 52 -1.81 -2.04 -6.97
CA SER A 52 -0.70 -2.37 -7.88
C SER A 52 -0.82 -3.77 -8.44
N LEU A 53 -1.08 -4.76 -7.58
CA LEU A 53 -1.26 -6.14 -7.99
C LEU A 53 -2.45 -6.28 -8.96
N VAL A 54 -3.60 -5.73 -8.60
CA VAL A 54 -4.81 -5.75 -9.45
C VAL A 54 -4.54 -5.09 -10.80
N SER A 55 -3.90 -3.91 -10.80
CA SER A 55 -3.58 -3.18 -12.03
C SER A 55 -2.61 -3.96 -12.93
N ALA A 56 -1.60 -4.62 -12.35
CA ALA A 56 -0.65 -5.43 -13.11
C ALA A 56 -1.31 -6.68 -13.72
N VAL A 57 -2.13 -7.39 -12.95
CA VAL A 57 -2.87 -8.56 -13.44
C VAL A 57 -3.85 -8.15 -14.54
N TYR A 58 -4.57 -7.05 -14.35
CA TYR A 58 -5.55 -6.59 -15.33
C TYR A 58 -4.88 -6.02 -16.60
N SER A 59 -3.73 -5.37 -16.47
CA SER A 59 -2.87 -5.00 -17.60
C SER A 59 -2.54 -6.22 -18.46
N LYS A 60 -2.10 -7.32 -17.83
CA LYS A 60 -1.80 -8.55 -18.55
C LYS A 60 -3.03 -9.11 -19.24
N TYR A 61 -4.16 -9.19 -18.51
CA TYR A 61 -5.42 -9.67 -19.06
C TYR A 61 -5.86 -8.89 -20.31
N LEU A 62 -5.83 -7.55 -20.26
CA LEU A 62 -6.18 -6.70 -21.40
C LEU A 62 -5.19 -6.84 -22.57
N THR A 63 -3.89 -7.00 -22.27
CA THR A 63 -2.86 -7.24 -23.29
C THR A 63 -3.14 -8.53 -24.04
N ASP A 64 -3.38 -9.63 -23.32
CA ASP A 64 -3.67 -10.94 -23.90
C ASP A 64 -4.98 -10.92 -24.71
N ALA A 65 -5.98 -10.16 -24.24
CA ALA A 65 -7.25 -9.95 -24.93
C ALA A 65 -7.19 -8.93 -26.08
N LYS A 66 -6.05 -8.25 -26.30
CA LYS A 66 -5.88 -7.13 -27.25
C LYS A 66 -6.95 -6.05 -27.07
N ALA A 67 -7.27 -5.73 -25.82
CA ALA A 67 -8.34 -4.83 -25.43
C ALA A 67 -7.82 -3.61 -24.65
N SER A 68 -8.68 -2.60 -24.53
CA SER A 68 -8.49 -1.43 -23.69
C SER A 68 -9.65 -1.29 -22.70
N LEU A 69 -9.41 -0.64 -21.57
CA LEU A 69 -10.45 -0.34 -20.58
C LEU A 69 -11.09 1.02 -20.87
N GLN A 70 -12.42 1.07 -20.84
CA GLN A 70 -13.18 2.32 -20.96
C GLN A 70 -13.53 2.85 -19.58
N CYS A 71 -12.93 3.98 -19.21
CA CYS A 71 -13.24 4.69 -17.97
C CYS A 71 -14.00 5.99 -18.26
N PRO A 72 -14.75 6.55 -17.29
CA PRO A 72 -15.41 7.86 -17.47
C PRO A 72 -14.47 8.99 -17.90
N GLY A 73 -13.23 9.00 -17.39
CA GLY A 73 -12.17 9.95 -17.76
C GLY A 73 -11.41 9.60 -19.04
N GLY A 74 -11.88 8.63 -19.83
CA GLY A 74 -11.33 8.24 -21.12
C GLY A 74 -10.70 6.85 -21.15
N VAL A 75 -10.19 6.49 -22.33
CA VAL A 75 -9.59 5.17 -22.60
C VAL A 75 -8.34 4.96 -21.76
N VAL A 76 -8.20 3.76 -21.18
CA VAL A 76 -7.02 3.30 -20.44
C VAL A 76 -6.42 2.12 -21.19
N GLN A 77 -5.14 2.25 -21.55
CA GLN A 77 -4.37 1.20 -22.20
C GLN A 77 -3.71 0.28 -21.15
N PRO A 78 -3.38 -0.98 -21.50
CA PRO A 78 -2.61 -1.85 -20.62
C PRO A 78 -1.32 -1.19 -20.11
N SER A 79 -0.63 -0.44 -20.97
CA SER A 79 0.58 0.32 -20.60
C SER A 79 0.37 1.31 -19.45
N ASP A 80 -0.81 1.91 -19.36
CA ASP A 80 -1.15 2.86 -18.30
C ASP A 80 -1.29 2.14 -16.95
N LEU A 81 -1.93 0.96 -16.96
CA LEU A 81 -2.15 0.13 -15.77
C LEU A 81 -0.84 -0.42 -15.20
N ILE A 82 0.05 -0.95 -16.05
CA ILE A 82 1.35 -1.44 -15.58
C ILE A 82 2.25 -0.29 -15.10
N SER A 83 2.13 0.91 -15.70
CA SER A 83 2.84 2.11 -15.25
C SER A 83 2.36 2.56 -13.87
N LEU A 84 1.05 2.51 -13.62
CA LEU A 84 0.50 2.76 -12.29
C LEU A 84 1.07 1.76 -11.27
N ALA A 85 1.00 0.46 -11.56
CA ALA A 85 1.51 -0.58 -10.66
C ALA A 85 3.00 -0.39 -10.34
N ARG A 86 3.82 -0.10 -11.35
CA ARG A 86 5.24 0.21 -11.17
C ARG A 86 5.44 1.45 -10.30
N SER A 87 4.72 2.54 -10.57
CA SER A 87 4.86 3.79 -9.81
C SER A 87 4.60 3.60 -8.31
N GLN A 88 3.62 2.78 -7.95
CA GLN A 88 3.28 2.52 -6.55
C GLN A 88 4.31 1.59 -5.89
N ALA A 89 4.80 0.56 -6.61
CA ALA A 89 5.89 -0.29 -6.13
C ALA A 89 7.18 0.53 -5.91
N ASP A 90 7.54 1.35 -6.89
CA ASP A 90 8.72 2.23 -6.81
C ASP A 90 8.60 3.21 -5.65
N TYR A 91 7.42 3.80 -5.43
CA TYR A 91 7.16 4.66 -4.27
C TYR A 91 7.40 3.91 -2.95
N VAL A 92 6.87 2.68 -2.81
CA VAL A 92 7.08 1.85 -1.62
C VAL A 92 8.57 1.54 -1.41
N LEU A 93 9.33 1.36 -2.48
CA LEU A 93 10.74 0.98 -2.42
C LEU A 93 11.71 2.16 -2.35
N GLY A 94 11.23 3.40 -2.37
CA GLY A 94 12.05 4.58 -2.08
C GLY A 94 11.97 5.72 -3.10
N GLN A 95 11.27 5.56 -4.23
CA GLN A 95 10.98 6.67 -5.14
C GLN A 95 9.84 7.53 -4.61
N ASN A 96 10.09 8.17 -3.47
CA ASN A 96 9.17 9.07 -2.80
C ASN A 96 9.92 10.30 -2.28
N PRO A 97 9.23 11.38 -1.88
CA PRO A 97 9.88 12.61 -1.43
C PRO A 97 10.82 12.46 -0.23
N LYS A 98 10.70 11.35 0.53
CA LYS A 98 11.58 11.04 1.67
C LYS A 98 12.80 10.21 1.27
N GLY A 99 12.89 9.71 0.04
CA GLY A 99 13.95 8.80 -0.40
C GLY A 99 14.06 7.56 0.51
N MET A 100 12.94 7.09 1.07
CA MET A 100 12.90 6.07 2.10
C MET A 100 12.11 4.85 1.59
N SER A 101 12.72 3.67 1.65
CA SER A 101 12.00 2.42 1.45
C SER A 101 11.06 2.19 2.64
N TYR A 102 9.80 1.94 2.37
CA TYR A 102 8.84 1.49 3.38
C TYR A 102 8.86 -0.03 3.59
N MET A 103 9.74 -0.75 2.89
CA MET A 103 10.04 -2.16 3.15
C MET A 103 11.23 -2.27 4.11
N VAL A 104 10.97 -2.74 5.33
CA VAL A 104 11.98 -2.89 6.38
C VAL A 104 13.12 -3.81 5.91
N GLY A 105 14.36 -3.36 6.04
CA GLY A 105 15.56 -4.11 5.65
C GLY A 105 15.91 -4.02 4.16
N PHE A 106 15.19 -3.23 3.37
CA PHE A 106 15.46 -3.04 1.94
C PHE A 106 15.92 -1.61 1.64
N GLY A 107 16.99 -1.47 0.86
CA GLY A 107 17.59 -0.17 0.50
C GLY A 107 18.45 0.42 1.62
N LEU A 108 18.95 1.64 1.39
CA LEU A 108 19.87 2.32 2.33
C LEU A 108 19.15 3.09 3.45
N ASN A 109 17.86 3.38 3.28
CA ASN A 109 17.05 4.16 4.22
C ASN A 109 15.68 3.51 4.35
N TYR A 110 15.34 2.99 5.54
CA TYR A 110 14.08 2.31 5.84
C TYR A 110 13.68 2.46 7.32
N PRO A 111 12.41 2.26 7.69
CA PRO A 111 11.97 2.29 9.09
C PRO A 111 12.67 1.23 9.95
N THR A 112 13.31 1.66 11.04
CA THR A 112 14.02 0.78 11.99
C THR A 112 13.21 0.46 13.25
N GLN A 113 12.07 1.13 13.44
CA GLN A 113 11.18 0.96 14.59
C GLN A 113 9.77 0.56 14.13
N ALA A 114 9.67 -0.61 13.50
CA ALA A 114 8.36 -1.16 13.13
C ALA A 114 7.57 -1.52 14.39
N HIS A 115 6.26 -1.27 14.40
CA HIS A 115 5.36 -1.71 15.46
C HIS A 115 5.13 -3.24 15.35
N HIS A 116 6.14 -4.02 15.70
CA HIS A 116 6.12 -5.47 15.66
C HIS A 116 6.76 -6.02 16.93
N ARG A 117 5.95 -6.64 17.80
CA ARG A 117 6.39 -7.12 19.13
C ARG A 117 7.66 -7.97 19.06
N GLY A 118 7.72 -8.93 18.14
CA GLY A 118 8.89 -9.80 17.99
C GLY A 118 10.16 -9.10 17.48
N ALA A 119 10.04 -7.91 16.89
CA ALA A 119 11.17 -7.11 16.42
C ALA A 119 11.66 -6.11 17.48
N SER A 120 10.78 -5.69 18.39
CA SER A 120 11.07 -4.67 19.41
C SER A 120 11.47 -5.25 20.77
N ILE A 121 11.35 -6.56 20.98
CA ILE A 121 11.78 -7.23 22.21
C ILE A 121 13.22 -7.73 22.03
N VAL A 122 14.07 -7.56 23.06
CA VAL A 122 15.42 -8.13 23.05
C VAL A 122 15.37 -9.65 22.91
N SER A 123 16.28 -10.23 22.12
CA SER A 123 16.35 -11.68 21.96
C SER A 123 16.58 -12.36 23.30
N ILE A 124 15.89 -13.48 23.54
CA ILE A 124 16.13 -14.35 24.71
C ILE A 124 17.58 -14.87 24.78
N LYS A 125 18.28 -14.92 23.64
CA LYS A 125 19.71 -15.26 23.59
C LYS A 125 20.60 -14.16 24.20
N LYS A 126 20.15 -12.90 24.15
CA LYS A 126 20.85 -11.74 24.68
C LYS A 126 20.43 -11.45 26.12
N ASP A 127 19.14 -11.60 26.41
CA ASP A 127 18.59 -11.48 27.75
C ASP A 127 17.60 -12.63 28.01
N PRO A 128 18.03 -13.69 28.72
CA PRO A 128 17.20 -14.88 28.94
C PRO A 128 16.06 -14.65 29.95
N LYS A 129 15.97 -13.49 30.60
CA LYS A 129 14.94 -13.21 31.60
C LYS A 129 13.56 -13.06 30.93
N PRO A 130 12.53 -13.80 31.38
CA PRO A 130 11.16 -13.61 30.91
C PRO A 130 10.65 -12.22 31.31
N ARG A 131 10.39 -11.35 30.33
CA ARG A 131 9.80 -10.02 30.56
C ARG A 131 8.27 -10.12 30.56
N TRP A 132 7.71 -10.61 31.65
CA TRP A 132 6.27 -10.62 31.93
C TRP A 132 5.85 -9.58 32.97
N ASP A 133 6.79 -9.17 33.82
CA ASP A 133 6.62 -8.07 34.76
C ASP A 133 6.99 -6.78 34.02
N GLY A 134 6.18 -5.73 34.18
CA GLY A 134 6.23 -4.47 33.42
C GLY A 134 7.51 -3.62 33.58
N ASP A 135 8.66 -4.23 33.78
CA ASP A 135 9.94 -3.59 33.97
C ASP A 135 10.55 -3.19 32.61
N VAL A 136 10.20 -1.94 32.25
CA VAL A 136 11.02 -0.94 31.55
C VAL A 136 11.50 -1.31 30.14
N VAL A 137 10.86 -0.63 29.17
CA VAL A 137 11.37 -0.29 27.84
C VAL A 137 12.83 0.12 27.95
N GLN A 138 13.71 -0.32 27.03
CA GLN A 138 15.13 0.01 27.08
C GLN A 138 15.35 1.52 27.31
N GLU A 139 15.82 1.87 28.51
CA GLU A 139 16.13 3.23 28.90
C GLU A 139 17.39 3.68 28.14
N GLY A 140 17.16 4.44 27.07
CA GLY A 140 18.21 4.87 26.15
C GLY A 140 17.87 6.07 25.27
N ARG A 141 16.78 6.79 25.59
CA ARG A 141 16.49 8.20 25.24
C ARG A 141 15.12 8.53 25.81
N SER A 142 15.02 9.64 26.52
CA SER A 142 13.80 10.22 27.09
C SER A 142 12.57 9.95 26.23
N GLU A 143 11.63 9.18 26.78
CA GLU A 143 10.23 9.20 26.38
C GLU A 143 9.72 10.63 26.58
N PRO A 144 9.20 11.35 25.56
CA PRO A 144 8.04 12.15 25.85
C PRO A 144 6.92 11.15 26.13
N GLU A 145 6.38 11.25 27.33
CA GLU A 145 5.09 10.76 27.83
C GLU A 145 4.26 9.87 26.89
N CYS A 146 3.61 8.86 27.46
CA CYS A 146 2.42 8.23 26.90
C CYS A 146 1.34 9.28 26.54
N VAL A 147 1.51 9.99 25.43
CA VAL A 147 0.44 10.71 24.76
C VAL A 147 -0.41 9.62 24.16
N GLY A 148 -1.66 9.57 24.60
CA GLY A 148 -2.59 8.50 24.30
C GLY A 148 -2.67 8.14 22.82
N TRP A 149 -3.22 6.97 22.57
CA TRP A 149 -3.64 6.44 21.27
C TRP A 149 -4.55 7.44 20.53
N GLY A 150 -3.94 8.46 19.94
CA GLY A 150 -4.60 9.62 19.37
C GLY A 150 -3.67 10.30 18.40
N ASN A 151 -3.85 9.96 17.12
CA ASN A 151 -3.41 10.73 15.96
C ASN A 151 -1.90 10.90 15.80
N SER A 152 -1.25 9.96 15.11
CA SER A 152 0.11 10.14 14.58
C SER A 152 0.31 9.42 13.24
N TRP A 153 -0.58 9.69 12.28
CA TRP A 153 -0.30 9.57 10.84
C TRP A 153 -0.54 10.92 10.17
#